data_AF-A0A662ZT17-F1
#
_entry.id   AF-A0A662ZT17-F1
#
_cell.length_a   1.000
_cell.length_b   1.000
_cell.length_c   1.000
_cell.angle_alpha   90.00
_cell.angle_beta   90.00
_cell.angle_gamma   90.00
#
_symmetry.space_group_name_H-M   'P 1'
#
loop_
_entity.id
_entity.type
_entity.pdbx_description
1 polymer ?
#
loop_
_entity_poly.entity_id
_entity_poly.type
_entity_poly.pdbx_seq_one_letter_code
_entity_poly.pdbx_strand_id
1 'polypeptide(L)'
;MKNVHYSVPDSLVGEKVHVKVYSEKIVILYGKEKVVSHQRSYCGGDWCIKLEHYLRTLSRKPGALPHSVVWQRAPEELRRLYDIHFKEDNRTFVWTMPEKMDFPERTLSRHARS
;
A
#
# COMPACT_ATOMS: atom_id res chain seq x y z
N MET A 1 18.30 -13.82 12.77
CA MET A 1 17.61 -12.51 12.75
C MET A 1 16.56 -12.56 11.65
N LYS A 2 15.31 -12.17 11.92
CA LYS A 2 14.28 -12.07 10.88
C LYS A 2 14.43 -10.73 10.18
N ASN A 3 14.40 -10.72 8.85
CA ASN A 3 14.52 -9.50 8.05
C ASN A 3 13.19 -8.73 8.03
N VAL A 4 13.26 -7.41 7.80
CA VAL A 4 12.08 -6.57 7.56
C VAL A 4 11.91 -6.40 6.05
N HIS A 5 10.68 -6.58 5.57
CA HIS A 5 10.32 -6.49 4.16
C HIS A 5 9.65 -5.14 3.87
N TYR A 6 10.11 -4.46 2.82
CA TYR A 6 9.54 -3.19 2.37
C TYR A 6 9.05 -3.34 0.93
N SER A 7 7.81 -2.94 0.68
CA SER A 7 7.25 -2.99 -0.67
C SER A 7 7.83 -1.90 -1.58
N VAL A 8 7.85 -2.17 -2.89
CA VAL A 8 8.20 -1.21 -3.94
C VAL A 8 7.08 -1.18 -4.99
N PRO A 9 6.87 -0.07 -5.72
CA PRO A 9 5.91 -0.01 -6.80
C PRO A 9 6.14 -1.11 -7.85
N ASP A 10 5.07 -1.66 -8.39
CA ASP A 10 5.14 -2.75 -9.37
C ASP A 10 5.78 -2.35 -10.72
N SER A 11 5.97 -1.05 -10.96
CA SER A 11 6.79 -0.53 -12.06
C SER A 11 8.27 -0.89 -11.96
N LEU A 12 8.76 -1.23 -10.75
CA LEU A 12 10.16 -1.57 -10.48
C LEU A 12 10.40 -3.08 -10.28
N VAL A 13 9.43 -3.91 -10.64
CA VAL A 13 9.58 -5.36 -10.55
C VAL A 13 10.67 -5.83 -11.51
N GLY A 14 11.66 -6.56 -10.98
CA GLY A 14 12.81 -7.05 -11.74
C GLY A 14 13.99 -6.08 -11.79
N GLU A 15 13.80 -4.84 -11.32
CA GLU A 15 14.83 -3.81 -11.33
C GLU A 15 15.66 -3.78 -10.04
N LYS A 16 16.91 -3.33 -10.15
CA LYS A 16 17.77 -3.06 -8.99
C LYS A 16 17.56 -1.62 -8.51
N VAL A 17 17.22 -1.48 -7.23
CA VAL A 17 16.98 -0.17 -6.59
C VAL A 17 18.05 0.15 -5.56
N HIS A 18 18.31 1.44 -5.36
CA HIS A 18 19.20 1.91 -4.29
C HIS A 18 18.40 2.20 -3.04
N VAL A 19 18.83 1.68 -1.90
CA VAL A 19 18.14 1.86 -0.63
C VAL A 19 19.01 2.69 0.31
N LYS A 20 18.50 3.84 0.75
CA LYS A 20 19.10 4.67 1.81
C LYS A 20 18.36 4.40 3.11
N VAL A 21 19.07 3.87 4.09
CA VAL A 21 18.53 3.54 5.41
C VAL A 21 18.90 4.66 6.39
N TYR A 22 17.88 5.33 6.93
CA TYR A 22 18.01 6.34 7.98
C TYR A 22 17.49 5.78 9.31
N SER A 23 17.68 6.50 10.41
CA SER A 23 17.17 6.08 11.73
C SER A 23 15.65 5.97 11.77
N GLU A 24 14.92 6.88 11.12
CA GLU A 24 13.44 6.91 11.22
C GLU A 24 12.74 6.36 9.96
N LYS A 25 13.46 6.25 8.84
CA LYS A 25 12.87 5.93 7.54
C LYS A 25 13.81 5.15 6.63
N ILE A 26 13.22 4.44 5.68
CA ILE A 26 13.91 3.84 4.55
C ILE A 26 13.46 4.55 3.28
N VAL A 27 14.42 4.99 2.47
CA VAL A 27 14.17 5.68 1.21
C VAL A 27 14.69 4.83 0.06
N ILE A 28 13.83 4.54 -0.90
CA ILE A 28 14.13 3.74 -2.07
C ILE A 28 14.22 4.67 -3.28
N LEU A 29 15.33 4.55 -4.00
CA LEU A 29 15.70 5.36 -5.15
C LEU A 29 15.83 4.46 -6.38
N TYR A 30 15.34 4.95 -7.51
CA TYR A 30 15.59 4.35 -8.83
C TYR A 30 16.38 5.36 -9.66
N GLY A 31 17.60 4.99 -10.05
CA GLY A 31 18.56 5.95 -10.59
C GLY A 31 18.88 7.06 -9.58
N LYS A 32 18.55 8.31 -9.92
CA LYS A 32 18.74 9.49 -9.06
C LYS A 32 17.45 9.96 -8.38
N GLU A 33 16.31 9.35 -8.68
CA GLU A 33 15.00 9.81 -8.23
C GLU A 33 14.49 9.01 -7.04
N LYS A 34 13.84 9.71 -6.11
CA LYS A 34 13.17 9.09 -4.97
C LYS A 34 11.84 8.51 -5.44
N VAL A 35 11.68 7.20 -5.29
CA VAL A 35 10.44 6.51 -5.68
C VAL A 35 9.52 6.32 -4.49
N VAL A 36 10.05 5.84 -3.36
CA VAL A 36 9.22 5.62 -2.16
C VAL A 36 10.00 5.87 -0.88
N SER A 37 9.29 6.30 0.16
CA SER A 37 9.77 6.26 1.54
C SER A 37 8.82 5.50 2.44
N HIS A 38 9.40 4.70 3.34
CA HIS A 38 8.73 3.95 4.40
C HIS A 38 9.24 4.41 5.76
N GLN A 39 8.39 4.36 6.79
CA GLN A 39 8.86 4.44 8.17
C GLN A 39 9.68 3.19 8.49
N ARG A 40 10.81 3.37 9.18
CA ARG A 40 11.69 2.25 9.51
C ARG A 40 11.08 1.43 10.65
N SER A 41 10.88 0.14 10.41
CA SER A 41 10.57 -0.82 11.48
C SER A 41 11.85 -1.45 12.04
N TYR A 42 11.85 -1.63 13.36
CA TYR A 42 12.88 -2.33 14.12
C TYR A 42 12.45 -3.74 14.53
N CYS A 43 11.19 -4.11 14.27
CA CYS A 43 10.64 -5.42 14.59
C CYS A 43 11.01 -6.41 13.48
N GLY A 44 11.94 -7.31 13.76
CA GLY A 44 12.39 -8.32 12.79
C GLY A 44 11.24 -9.23 12.34
N GLY A 45 11.08 -9.38 11.02
CA GLY A 45 9.97 -10.14 10.42
C GLY A 45 8.78 -9.27 10.01
N ASP A 46 8.86 -7.96 10.19
CA ASP A 46 7.81 -7.03 9.75
C ASP A 46 7.73 -6.92 8.23
N TRP A 47 6.53 -6.63 7.75
CA TRP A 47 6.22 -6.35 6.35
C TRP A 47 5.60 -4.96 6.24
N CYS A 48 6.39 -3.99 5.81
CA CYS A 48 5.99 -2.62 5.52
C CYS A 48 5.49 -2.53 4.08
N ILE A 49 4.22 -2.90 3.88
CA ILE A 49 3.58 -3.00 2.56
C ILE A 49 2.63 -1.81 2.37
N LYS A 50 2.67 -1.23 1.17
CA LYS A 50 1.82 -0.13 0.73
C LYS A 50 0.89 -0.62 -0.38
N LEU A 51 -0.39 -0.29 -0.29
CA LEU A 51 -1.44 -0.74 -1.21
C LEU A 51 -1.26 -0.15 -2.62
N GLU A 52 -0.81 1.09 -2.67
CA GLU A 52 -0.48 1.87 -3.86
C GLU A 52 0.48 1.12 -4.79
N HIS A 53 1.41 0.36 -4.21
CA HIS A 53 2.41 -0.38 -4.96
C HIS A 53 1.86 -1.54 -5.77
N TYR A 54 0.66 -2.02 -5.43
CA TYR A 54 0.03 -3.17 -6.05
C TYR A 54 -1.18 -2.80 -6.89
N LEU A 55 -1.56 -1.51 -6.97
CA LEU A 55 -2.76 -1.07 -7.68
C LEU A 55 -2.79 -1.54 -9.12
N ARG A 56 -1.71 -1.35 -9.89
CA ARG A 56 -1.65 -1.77 -11.29
C ARG A 56 -1.78 -3.29 -11.46
N THR A 57 -1.17 -4.06 -10.56
CA THR A 57 -1.34 -5.53 -10.52
C THR A 57 -2.77 -5.92 -10.16
N LEU A 58 -3.37 -5.27 -9.17
CA LEU A 58 -4.74 -5.49 -8.74
C LEU A 58 -5.75 -5.06 -9.81
N SER A 59 -5.46 -4.03 -10.60
CA SER A 59 -6.33 -3.61 -11.72
C SER A 59 -6.42 -4.70 -12.78
N ARG A 60 -5.34 -5.46 -13.00
CA ARG A 60 -5.32 -6.61 -13.91
C ARG A 60 -5.97 -7.85 -13.30
N LYS A 61 -5.80 -8.04 -11.98
CA LYS A 61 -6.33 -9.21 -11.26
C LYS A 61 -7.04 -8.78 -9.96
N PRO A 62 -8.24 -8.20 -10.05
CA PRO A 62 -8.97 -7.65 -8.90
C PRO A 62 -9.45 -8.75 -7.96
N GLY A 63 -9.66 -9.98 -8.44
CA GLY A 63 -9.97 -11.14 -7.61
C GLY A 63 -8.85 -11.53 -6.63
N ALA A 64 -7.61 -11.04 -6.83
CA ALA A 64 -6.50 -11.33 -5.91
C ALA A 64 -6.49 -10.40 -4.68
N LEU A 65 -7.24 -9.30 -4.71
CA LEU A 65 -7.29 -8.31 -3.63
C LEU A 65 -7.59 -8.95 -2.25
N PRO A 66 -8.73 -9.64 -2.03
CA PRO A 66 -9.09 -10.14 -0.69
C PRO A 66 -8.09 -11.15 -0.11
N HIS A 67 -7.33 -11.84 -0.96
CA HIS A 67 -6.34 -12.84 -0.57
C HIS A 67 -4.91 -12.29 -0.45
N SER A 68 -4.70 -11.02 -0.77
CA SER A 68 -3.37 -10.41 -0.77
C SER A 68 -2.91 -10.01 0.64
N VAL A 69 -1.61 -10.10 0.90
CA VAL A 69 -1.02 -9.63 2.17
C VAL A 69 -1.26 -8.13 2.35
N VAL A 70 -1.31 -7.38 1.25
CA VAL A 70 -1.56 -5.94 1.29
C VAL A 70 -2.97 -5.61 1.77
N TRP A 71 -3.96 -6.44 1.42
CA TRP A 71 -5.34 -6.29 1.91
C TRP A 71 -5.48 -6.71 3.38
N GLN A 72 -4.80 -7.78 3.79
CA GLN A 72 -4.81 -8.21 5.20
C GLN A 72 -4.26 -7.13 6.14
N ARG A 73 -3.33 -6.31 5.66
CA ARG A 73 -2.71 -5.19 6.38
C ARG A 73 -3.35 -3.83 6.08
N ALA A 74 -4.39 -3.78 5.25
CA ALA A 74 -5.08 -2.54 4.96
C ALA A 74 -5.72 -1.95 6.22
N PRO A 75 -5.84 -0.61 6.33
CA PRO A 75 -6.53 0.04 7.44
C PRO A 75 -7.94 -0.52 7.63
N GLU A 76 -8.36 -0.66 8.88
CA GLU A 76 -9.67 -1.25 9.19
C GLU A 76 -10.82 -0.47 8.56
N GLU A 77 -10.73 0.86 8.52
CA GLU A 77 -11.72 1.73 7.87
C GLU A 77 -11.83 1.45 6.37
N LEU A 78 -10.69 1.23 5.69
CA LEU A 78 -10.68 0.88 4.27
C LEU A 78 -11.34 -0.49 4.04
N ARG A 79 -11.07 -1.45 4.93
CA ARG A 79 -11.67 -2.79 4.87
C ARG A 79 -13.19 -2.73 5.10
N ARG A 80 -13.65 -1.95 6.08
CA ARG A 80 -15.08 -1.73 6.33
C ARG A 80 -15.78 -1.09 5.14
N LEU A 81 -15.18 -0.05 4.55
CA LEU A 81 -15.74 0.60 3.35
C LEU A 81 -15.88 -0.39 2.20
N TYR A 82 -14.85 -1.22 1.99
CA TYR A 82 -14.89 -2.28 0.99
C TYR A 82 -15.99 -3.31 1.25
N ASP A 83 -16.12 -3.79 2.49
CA ASP A 83 -17.15 -4.77 2.84
C ASP A 83 -18.58 -4.23 2.65
N ILE A 84 -18.80 -2.92 2.87
CA ILE A 84 -20.11 -2.27 2.73
C ILE A 84 -20.46 -1.99 1.27
N HIS A 85 -19.50 -1.52 0.46
CA HIS A 85 -19.79 -0.96 -0.86
C HIS A 85 -19.24 -1.77 -2.04
N PHE A 86 -18.26 -2.64 -1.82
CA PHE A 86 -17.46 -3.22 -2.90
C PHE A 86 -17.17 -4.73 -2.78
N LYS A 87 -17.76 -5.41 -1.79
CA LYS A 87 -17.51 -6.84 -1.50
C LYS A 87 -17.72 -7.76 -2.70
N GLU A 88 -18.66 -7.42 -3.58
CA GLU A 88 -18.96 -8.18 -4.80
C GLU A 88 -18.32 -7.58 -6.07
N ASP A 89 -17.68 -6.41 -5.94
CA ASP A 89 -17.12 -5.66 -7.07
C ASP A 89 -15.70 -5.14 -6.78
N ASN A 90 -14.76 -6.08 -6.79
CA ASN A 90 -13.33 -5.78 -6.63
C ASN A 90 -12.78 -4.90 -7.76
N ARG A 91 -13.40 -4.93 -8.95
CA ARG A 91 -12.96 -4.14 -10.10
C ARG A 91 -13.19 -2.67 -9.84
N THR A 92 -14.40 -2.32 -9.44
CA THR A 92 -14.78 -0.94 -9.15
C THR A 92 -13.96 -0.40 -7.98
N PHE A 93 -13.75 -1.19 -6.93
CA PHE A 93 -12.91 -0.77 -5.81
C PHE A 93 -11.49 -0.40 -6.22
N VAL A 94 -10.82 -1.27 -6.97
CA VAL A 94 -9.43 -1.03 -7.40
C VAL A 94 -9.36 0.16 -8.37
N TRP A 95 -10.40 0.40 -9.17
CA TRP A 95 -10.48 1.57 -10.05
C TRP A 95 -10.69 2.89 -9.30
N THR A 96 -11.51 2.89 -8.23
CA THR A 96 -11.81 4.10 -7.44
C THR A 96 -10.70 4.44 -6.44
N MET A 97 -9.88 3.47 -6.05
CA MET A 97 -8.84 3.66 -5.03
C MET A 97 -7.78 4.73 -5.34
N PRO A 98 -7.23 4.87 -6.56
CA PRO A 98 -6.27 5.92 -6.90
C PRO A 98 -6.82 7.33 -6.65
N GLU A 99 -8.12 7.56 -6.92
CA GLU A 99 -8.76 8.86 -6.70
C GLU A 99 -9.03 9.15 -5.21
N LYS A 100 -9.23 8.10 -4.39
CA LYS A 100 -9.56 8.23 -2.96
C LYS A 100 -8.34 8.20 -2.04
N MET A 101 -7.16 7.81 -2.52
CA MET A 101 -5.91 7.82 -1.75
C MET A 101 -5.17 9.16 -1.78
N ASP A 102 -5.60 10.13 -2.58
CA ASP A 102 -5.10 11.51 -2.53
C ASP A 102 -5.66 12.29 -1.31
N PHE A 103 -6.39 11.60 -0.43
CA PHE A 103 -6.76 12.14 0.87
C PHE A 103 -5.57 11.96 1.83
N PRO A 104 -4.91 13.04 2.28
CA PRO A 104 -3.94 12.91 3.37
C PRO A 104 -4.65 12.26 4.56
N GLU A 105 -3.98 11.32 5.24
CA GLU A 105 -4.49 10.49 6.36
C GLU A 105 -5.10 11.26 7.56
N ARG A 106 -5.37 12.56 7.44
CA ARG A 106 -5.95 13.45 8.47
C ARG A 106 -7.46 13.63 8.42
N THR A 107 -8.20 13.08 7.46
CA THR A 107 -9.64 13.40 7.29
C THR A 107 -10.63 12.24 7.42
N LEU A 108 -10.21 11.08 7.95
CA LEU A 108 -11.17 9.99 8.26
C LEU A 108 -12.02 10.24 9.52
N SER A 109 -11.87 11.39 10.20
CA SER A 109 -12.70 11.75 11.37
C SER A 109 -14.02 12.48 11.03
N ARG A 110 -14.30 12.91 9.80
CA ARG A 110 -15.41 13.88 9.56
C ARG A 110 -16.60 13.44 8.72
N HIS A 111 -16.59 12.27 8.08
CA HIS A 111 -17.74 11.84 7.26
C HIS A 111 -18.38 10.56 7.79
N ALA A 112 -18.65 10.57 9.10
CA ALA A 112 -19.60 9.68 9.75
C ALA A 112 -20.51 10.53 10.65
N ARG A 113 -21.27 11.45 10.04
CA ARG A 113 -22.45 12.05 10.66
C ARG A 113 -23.30 12.81 9.62
N SER A 114 -24.51 12.27 9.48
CA SER A 114 -25.74 12.84 8.90
C SER A 114 -25.86 12.95 7.39
#